data_AF-A0A960TQ78-F1
#
_entry.id   AF-A0A960TQ78-F1
#
_cell.length_a   1.000
_cell.length_b   1.000
_cell.length_c   1.000
_cell.angle_alpha   90.00
_cell.angle_beta   90.00
_cell.angle_gamma   90.00
#
_symmetry.space_group_name_H-M   'P 1'
#
loop_
_entity.id
_entity.type
_entity.pdbx_description
1 polymer ?
#
loop_
_entity_poly.entity_id
_entity_poly.type
_entity_poly.pdbx_seq_one_letter_code
_entity_poly.pdbx_strand_id
1 'polypeptide(L)'
;MGVPSQAHINEQLLAMLRVSIDNLNAITAAAEERQPMLFSIEVEGSRLKYCAASCPKTTWDLLCAALPSDKKSLTAKKRQIQEILHSSIETLKKYYRLIQKKLKEGSLDQQLWAKKALDTINDYNGLLIRERMPPKTFIQRLVFAYLDALDLLILDKEMRRNFIEIPSNIFIRFDSLAEEPEEDVLSRLADELKRGKKVDYTLNERDMFTMRAITMAKRSNLPEEFQQELTKMMRQTPIVALGEGGKDAHVVSMVQMLTPFPGEVITVTGKFKRSPKARIPSVPDASSFRVSTIVSQTGFPHPSQYTGWALSNSMVPDNPLRIDLTPEFHAIHRIKQQLATDLLPGQRLNQKAKSLLQLKKEAFALESDWFLEAHKKLSKALLTLAPYDGLDQAVIDERVDAYFSELCKHPAPFDFLAQTHAIINKFFVDRLFDALYHEWQDHQNDGLQSTSHKERHRESFRILHCEVSASFDELNRQLQAPQTDLDLATLRFVLLQGQVIGEAAVSLILQSFSEKIGFAPPLLKQFELIVQTATFRQVLSFEQELELELPVKTETLAKNMRTWLEKDIELFENEGDEEPPEAEISHELERYYNARYSYLQHTFKKK
;
A
#
# COMPACT_ATOMS: atom_id res chain seq x y z
N MET A 1 -31.46 -34.81 4.65
CA MET A 1 -30.22 -34.31 5.29
C MET A 1 -30.18 -32.82 5.08
N GLY A 2 -30.30 -32.02 6.14
CA GLY A 2 -30.34 -30.56 6.02
C GLY A 2 -28.97 -30.02 5.61
N VAL A 3 -28.91 -29.20 4.57
CA VAL A 3 -27.71 -28.45 4.21
C VAL A 3 -27.44 -27.48 5.36
N PRO A 4 -26.26 -27.50 6.01
CA PRO A 4 -25.95 -26.57 7.08
C PRO A 4 -26.04 -25.13 6.56
N SER A 5 -26.64 -24.24 7.35
CA SER A 5 -26.78 -22.83 6.95
C SER A 5 -25.40 -22.20 6.77
N GLN A 6 -25.28 -21.26 5.82
CA GLN A 6 -24.03 -20.52 5.55
C GLN A 6 -23.42 -19.91 6.83
N ALA A 7 -24.27 -19.52 7.79
CA ALA A 7 -23.87 -19.01 9.11
C ALA A 7 -23.15 -20.08 9.96
N HIS A 8 -23.65 -21.32 9.98
CA HIS A 8 -23.03 -22.42 10.72
C HIS A 8 -21.68 -22.83 10.11
N ILE A 9 -21.55 -22.79 8.78
CA ILE A 9 -20.28 -23.03 8.07
C ILE A 9 -19.26 -21.93 8.43
N ASN A 10 -19.68 -20.67 8.47
CA ASN A 10 -18.80 -19.55 8.83
C ASN A 10 -18.33 -19.60 10.29
N GLU A 11 -19.17 -20.04 11.24
CA GLU A 11 -18.77 -20.22 12.64
C GLU A 11 -17.76 -21.35 12.82
N GLN A 12 -17.96 -22.49 12.13
CA GLN A 12 -17.00 -23.59 12.15
C GLN A 12 -15.64 -23.17 11.56
N LEU A 13 -15.66 -22.39 10.47
CA LEU A 13 -14.44 -21.85 9.87
C LEU A 13 -13.71 -20.87 10.80
N LEU A 14 -14.44 -20.00 11.51
CA LEU A 14 -13.85 -19.10 12.51
C LEU A 14 -13.27 -19.87 13.70
N ALA A 15 -13.91 -20.95 14.15
CA ALA A 15 -13.36 -21.81 15.20
C ALA A 15 -12.05 -22.49 14.76
N MET A 16 -11.98 -22.99 13.53
CA MET A 16 -10.74 -23.55 12.96
C MET A 16 -9.62 -22.50 12.89
N LEU A 17 -9.93 -21.29 12.43
CA LEU A 17 -8.97 -20.19 12.38
C LEU A 17 -8.43 -19.82 13.76
N ARG A 18 -9.30 -19.74 14.78
CA ARG A 18 -8.89 -19.45 16.16
C ARG A 18 -7.88 -20.48 16.68
N VAL A 19 -8.16 -21.77 16.47
CA VAL A 19 -7.24 -22.85 16.86
C VAL A 19 -5.91 -22.74 16.11
N SER A 20 -5.91 -22.44 14.81
CA SER A 20 -4.66 -22.25 14.05
C SER A 20 -3.85 -21.03 14.51
N ILE A 21 -4.51 -19.92 14.85
CA ILE A 21 -3.86 -18.70 15.38
C ILE A 21 -3.23 -18.98 16.75
N ASP A 22 -3.98 -19.62 17.66
CA ASP A 22 -3.49 -19.89 19.00
C ASP A 22 -2.36 -20.93 18.99
N ASN A 23 -2.43 -21.94 18.11
CA ASN A 23 -1.34 -22.88 17.88
C ASN A 23 -0.08 -22.19 17.32
N LEU A 24 -0.23 -21.31 16.32
CA LEU A 24 0.92 -20.60 15.74
C LEU A 24 1.58 -19.68 16.78
N ASN A 25 0.79 -18.91 17.53
CA ASN A 25 1.28 -18.04 18.61
C ASN A 25 2.00 -18.84 19.71
N ALA A 26 1.44 -19.98 20.13
CA ALA A 26 2.08 -20.82 21.15
C ALA A 26 3.43 -21.38 20.65
N ILE A 27 3.54 -21.74 19.37
CA ILE A 27 4.78 -22.23 18.77
C ILE A 27 5.80 -21.09 18.58
N THR A 28 5.36 -19.91 18.11
CA THR A 28 6.16 -18.69 17.98
C THR A 28 6.75 -18.28 19.35
N ALA A 29 5.91 -18.17 20.38
CA ALA A 29 6.34 -17.82 21.74
C ALA A 29 7.31 -18.87 22.32
N ALA A 30 7.04 -20.17 22.13
CA ALA A 30 7.94 -21.24 22.57
C ALA A 30 9.27 -21.25 21.80
N ALA A 31 9.31 -20.76 20.56
CA ALA A 31 10.54 -20.60 19.79
C ALA A 31 11.35 -19.38 20.28
N GLU A 32 10.68 -18.29 20.65
CA GLU A 32 11.31 -17.10 21.26
C GLU A 32 11.89 -17.39 22.65
N GLU A 33 11.16 -18.11 23.50
CA GLU A 33 11.64 -18.54 24.83
C GLU A 33 12.84 -19.50 24.75
N ARG A 34 13.00 -20.22 23.65
CA ARG A 34 14.10 -21.18 23.41
C ARG A 34 15.28 -20.59 22.65
N GLN A 35 15.25 -19.31 22.26
CA GLN A 35 16.44 -18.69 21.69
C GLN A 35 17.55 -18.64 22.75
N PRO A 36 18.76 -19.16 22.46
CA PRO A 36 19.87 -19.06 23.40
C PRO A 36 20.19 -17.58 23.64
N MET A 37 20.30 -17.17 24.91
CA MET A 37 20.77 -15.83 25.29
C MET A 37 21.98 -15.46 24.42
N LEU A 38 21.82 -14.41 23.61
CA LEU A 38 22.88 -13.86 22.78
C LEU A 38 23.98 -13.32 23.70
N PHE A 39 25.10 -14.03 23.82
CA PHE A 39 26.28 -13.54 24.51
C PHE A 39 26.87 -12.35 23.73
N SER A 40 27.05 -11.20 24.39
CA SER A 40 27.84 -10.09 23.84
C SER A 40 29.33 -10.33 24.07
N ILE A 41 30.15 -10.01 23.07
CA ILE A 41 31.61 -9.99 23.18
C ILE A 41 32.04 -8.54 23.03
N GLU A 42 32.60 -7.96 24.09
CA GLU A 42 33.26 -6.66 24.02
C GLU A 42 34.78 -6.84 23.86
N VAL A 43 35.35 -6.10 22.92
CA VAL A 43 36.79 -6.09 22.65
C VAL A 43 37.39 -4.86 23.31
N GLU A 44 38.16 -5.07 24.38
CA GLU A 44 38.89 -4.01 25.10
C GLU A 44 40.40 -4.20 24.82
N GLY A 45 40.91 -3.48 23.82
CA GLY A 45 42.29 -3.64 23.35
C GLY A 45 42.56 -4.99 22.66
N SER A 46 43.71 -5.61 22.91
CA SER A 46 44.14 -6.89 22.31
C SER A 46 43.73 -8.14 23.12
N ARG A 47 42.78 -8.01 24.05
CA ARG A 47 42.24 -9.14 24.83
C ARG A 47 40.73 -9.21 24.71
N LEU A 48 40.23 -10.38 24.36
CA LEU A 48 38.81 -10.73 24.43
C LEU A 48 38.44 -10.89 25.91
N LYS A 49 37.60 -9.99 26.45
CA LYS A 49 37.01 -10.15 27.77
C LYS A 49 35.70 -10.92 27.63
N TYR A 50 35.65 -12.11 28.23
CA TYR A 50 34.40 -12.85 28.38
C TYR A 50 33.65 -12.31 29.59
N CYS A 51 32.60 -11.51 29.38
CA CYS A 51 31.64 -11.19 30.44
C CYS A 51 30.63 -12.33 30.55
N ALA A 52 31.05 -13.46 31.12
CA ALA A 52 30.17 -14.42 31.74
C ALA A 52 30.62 -14.55 33.19
N ALA A 53 29.87 -13.93 34.11
CA ALA A 53 30.01 -14.28 35.52
C ALA A 53 29.70 -15.78 35.65
N SER A 54 30.75 -16.57 35.88
CA SER A 54 30.72 -17.99 36.25
C SER A 54 29.91 -18.93 35.36
N CYS A 55 30.55 -19.54 34.37
CA CYS A 55 30.08 -20.82 33.81
C CYS A 55 31.20 -21.86 33.98
N PRO A 56 31.18 -22.70 35.03
CA PRO A 56 32.14 -23.78 35.20
C PRO A 56 31.84 -24.91 34.21
N LYS A 57 32.81 -25.81 33.99
CA LYS A 57 32.66 -27.07 33.22
C LYS A 57 31.35 -27.85 33.50
N THR A 58 30.76 -27.65 34.66
CA THR A 58 29.47 -28.20 35.09
C THR A 58 28.29 -27.84 34.19
N THR A 59 28.29 -26.73 33.45
CA THR A 59 27.13 -26.36 32.61
C THR A 59 27.06 -27.18 31.32
N TRP A 60 28.20 -27.59 30.77
CA TRP A 60 28.25 -28.52 29.64
C TRP A 60 27.79 -29.91 30.05
N ASP A 61 28.20 -30.35 31.25
CA ASP A 61 27.77 -31.62 31.83
C ASP A 61 26.28 -31.58 32.25
N LEU A 62 25.76 -30.44 32.71
CA LEU A 62 24.33 -30.21 32.98
C LEU A 62 23.49 -30.17 31.69
N LEU A 63 24.02 -29.60 30.60
CA LEU A 63 23.37 -29.64 29.28
C LEU A 63 23.33 -31.07 28.72
N CYS A 64 24.39 -31.86 28.93
CA CYS A 64 24.41 -33.28 28.58
C CYS A 64 23.48 -34.13 29.49
N ALA A 65 23.35 -33.77 30.77
CA ALA A 65 22.49 -34.47 31.74
C ALA A 65 21.01 -34.08 31.66
N ALA A 66 20.68 -32.90 31.12
CA ALA A 66 19.31 -32.43 30.90
C ALA A 66 18.68 -32.98 29.60
N LEU A 67 19.41 -33.76 28.81
CA LEU A 67 18.88 -34.39 27.60
C LEU A 67 17.92 -35.53 27.99
N PRO A 68 16.67 -35.52 27.50
CA PRO A 68 15.77 -36.65 27.68
C PRO A 68 16.40 -37.92 27.09
N SER A 69 16.47 -38.98 27.90
CA SER A 69 17.04 -40.28 27.55
C SER A 69 16.25 -41.04 26.46
N ASP A 70 15.11 -40.50 26.02
CA ASP A 70 14.23 -41.13 25.05
C ASP A 70 14.12 -40.30 23.76
N LYS A 71 15.12 -40.46 22.88
CA LYS A 71 15.16 -39.83 21.56
C LYS A 71 13.87 -40.08 20.76
N LYS A 72 13.22 -41.25 20.91
CA LYS A 72 11.99 -41.60 20.17
C LYS A 72 10.80 -40.72 20.59
N SER A 73 10.69 -40.40 21.88
CA SER A 73 9.66 -39.50 22.41
C SER A 73 9.82 -38.06 21.90
N LEU A 74 11.08 -37.60 21.75
CA LEU A 74 11.39 -36.28 21.21
C LEU A 74 11.06 -36.17 19.71
N THR A 75 11.41 -37.18 18.91
CA THR A 75 11.10 -37.22 17.47
C THR A 75 9.58 -37.28 17.23
N ALA A 76 8.84 -38.03 18.06
CA ALA A 76 7.38 -38.10 17.98
C ALA A 76 6.71 -36.76 18.31
N LYS A 77 7.17 -36.08 19.38
CA LYS A 77 6.68 -34.72 19.73
C LYS A 77 7.05 -33.69 18.65
N LYS A 78 8.25 -33.75 18.08
CA LYS A 78 8.68 -32.88 16.98
C LYS A 78 7.78 -33.05 15.76
N ARG A 79 7.52 -34.30 15.35
CA ARG A 79 6.62 -34.61 14.25
C ARG A 79 5.20 -34.11 14.50
N GLN A 80 4.69 -34.27 15.71
CA GLN A 80 3.38 -33.74 16.10
C GLN A 80 3.31 -32.21 16.01
N ILE A 81 4.34 -31.51 16.48
CA ILE A 81 4.44 -30.04 16.37
C ILE A 81 4.53 -29.61 14.90
N GLN A 82 5.31 -30.32 14.07
CA GLN A 82 5.42 -30.06 12.63
C GLN A 82 4.08 -30.27 11.91
N GLU A 83 3.34 -31.34 12.23
CA GLU A 83 2.02 -31.62 11.66
C GLU A 83 1.00 -30.53 12.06
N ILE A 84 1.00 -30.12 13.33
CA ILE A 84 0.15 -29.02 13.84
C ILE A 84 0.51 -27.70 13.16
N LEU A 85 1.80 -27.39 13.03
CA LEU A 85 2.27 -26.16 12.40
C LEU A 85 1.91 -26.14 10.91
N HIS A 86 2.21 -27.21 10.19
CA HIS A 86 1.90 -27.32 8.77
C HIS A 86 0.39 -27.20 8.52
N SER A 87 -0.43 -27.88 9.32
CA SER A 87 -1.89 -27.76 9.25
C SER A 87 -2.38 -26.34 9.56
N SER A 88 -1.77 -25.65 10.53
CA SER A 88 -2.12 -24.27 10.89
C SER A 88 -1.73 -23.27 9.80
N ILE A 89 -0.55 -23.44 9.19
CA ILE A 89 -0.08 -22.63 8.06
C ILE A 89 -0.98 -22.83 6.83
N GLU A 90 -1.27 -24.09 6.46
CA GLU A 90 -2.15 -24.39 5.34
C GLU A 90 -3.56 -23.85 5.56
N THR A 91 -4.06 -23.89 6.80
CA THR A 91 -5.35 -23.31 7.16
C THR A 91 -5.33 -21.79 7.01
N LEU A 92 -4.31 -21.11 7.52
CA LEU A 92 -4.14 -19.66 7.39
C LEU A 92 -3.98 -19.23 5.93
N LYS A 93 -3.20 -19.98 5.11
CA LYS A 93 -3.06 -19.74 3.67
C LYS A 93 -4.37 -19.93 2.92
N LYS A 94 -5.04 -21.07 3.14
CA LYS A 94 -6.31 -21.42 2.50
C LYS A 94 -7.41 -20.41 2.78
N TYR A 95 -7.46 -19.89 4.01
CA TYR A 95 -8.47 -18.92 4.44
C TYR A 95 -7.95 -17.48 4.48
N TYR A 96 -6.78 -17.20 3.89
CA TYR A 96 -6.20 -15.86 3.88
C TYR A 96 -7.13 -14.83 3.24
N ARG A 97 -7.80 -15.20 2.14
CA ARG A 97 -8.82 -14.36 1.51
C ARG A 97 -10.02 -14.07 2.42
N LEU A 98 -10.40 -15.04 3.26
CA LEU A 98 -11.45 -14.83 4.25
C LEU A 98 -10.95 -13.90 5.37
N ILE A 99 -9.70 -14.03 5.81
CA ILE A 99 -9.07 -13.10 6.77
C ILE A 99 -9.08 -11.68 6.18
N GLN A 100 -8.65 -11.47 4.94
CA GLN A 100 -8.70 -10.16 4.28
C GLN A 100 -10.12 -9.64 4.12
N LYS A 101 -11.05 -10.48 3.67
CA LYS A 101 -12.46 -10.11 3.55
C LYS A 101 -13.04 -9.72 4.91
N LYS A 102 -12.71 -10.45 5.97
CA LYS A 102 -13.17 -10.16 7.35
C LYS A 102 -12.46 -8.97 7.98
N LEU A 103 -11.25 -8.64 7.54
CA LEU A 103 -10.56 -7.39 7.89
C LEU A 103 -11.27 -6.18 7.24
N LYS A 104 -11.79 -6.34 6.02
CA LYS A 104 -12.49 -5.29 5.25
C LYS A 104 -13.98 -5.13 5.62
N GLU A 105 -14.69 -6.25 5.79
CA GLU A 105 -16.17 -6.33 5.82
C GLU A 105 -16.71 -7.18 7.01
N GLY A 106 -15.85 -7.61 7.93
CA GLY A 106 -16.26 -8.43 9.09
C GLY A 106 -16.93 -7.62 10.19
N SER A 107 -17.66 -8.27 11.09
CA SER A 107 -18.06 -7.65 12.38
C SER A 107 -16.84 -7.29 13.23
N LEU A 108 -16.98 -6.43 14.25
CA LEU A 108 -15.86 -6.00 15.12
C LEU A 108 -15.04 -7.19 15.65
N ASP A 109 -15.71 -8.24 16.15
CA ASP A 109 -15.04 -9.46 16.59
C ASP A 109 -14.30 -10.16 15.43
N GLN A 110 -14.91 -10.23 14.25
CA GLN A 110 -14.28 -10.84 13.07
C GLN A 110 -13.07 -10.04 12.59
N GLN A 111 -13.13 -8.70 12.62
CA GLN A 111 -12.02 -7.81 12.30
C GLN A 111 -10.90 -7.94 13.33
N LEU A 112 -11.21 -8.00 14.62
CA LEU A 112 -10.23 -8.21 15.69
C LEU A 112 -9.51 -9.55 15.51
N TRP A 113 -10.25 -10.62 15.21
CA TRP A 113 -9.67 -11.93 14.93
C TRP A 113 -8.89 -11.98 13.62
N ALA A 114 -9.35 -11.27 12.57
CA ALA A 114 -8.61 -11.14 11.32
C ALA A 114 -7.31 -10.36 11.49
N LYS A 115 -7.33 -9.29 12.28
CA LYS A 115 -6.13 -8.52 12.67
C LYS A 115 -5.18 -9.39 13.47
N LYS A 116 -5.66 -10.10 14.51
CA LYS A 116 -4.85 -11.05 15.29
C LYS A 116 -4.24 -12.13 14.38
N ALA A 117 -4.99 -12.62 13.39
CA ALA A 117 -4.46 -13.57 12.41
C ALA A 117 -3.33 -12.97 11.57
N LEU A 118 -3.48 -11.72 11.12
CA LEU A 118 -2.46 -11.01 10.35
C LEU A 118 -1.20 -10.74 11.18
N ASP A 119 -1.37 -10.27 12.43
CA ASP A 119 -0.28 -10.05 13.37
C ASP A 119 0.49 -11.37 13.63
N THR A 120 -0.24 -12.46 13.89
CA THR A 120 0.34 -13.79 14.08
C THR A 120 1.08 -14.31 12.83
N ILE A 121 0.58 -14.02 11.62
CA ILE A 121 1.29 -14.34 10.37
C ILE A 121 2.59 -13.52 10.27
N ASN A 122 2.53 -12.23 10.61
CA ASN A 122 3.69 -11.34 10.60
C ASN A 122 4.77 -11.78 11.59
N ASP A 123 4.38 -12.14 12.82
CA ASP A 123 5.30 -12.63 13.86
C ASP A 123 6.00 -13.92 13.41
N TYR A 124 5.24 -14.85 12.83
CA TYR A 124 5.79 -16.10 12.28
C TYR A 124 6.76 -15.84 11.11
N ASN A 125 6.37 -14.99 10.16
CA ASN A 125 7.23 -14.60 9.04
C ASN A 125 8.50 -13.87 9.53
N GLY A 126 8.38 -13.03 10.57
CA GLY A 126 9.49 -12.34 11.23
C GLY A 126 10.49 -13.30 11.87
N LEU A 127 10.01 -14.36 12.55
CA LEU A 127 10.88 -15.42 13.07
C LEU A 127 11.64 -16.14 11.95
N LEU A 128 10.97 -16.49 10.85
CA LEU A 128 11.62 -17.13 9.69
C LEU A 128 12.70 -16.23 9.08
N ILE A 129 12.52 -14.92 9.09
CA ILE A 129 13.51 -13.94 8.59
C ILE A 129 14.72 -13.87 9.53
N ARG A 130 14.52 -13.82 10.85
CA ARG A 130 15.60 -13.79 11.85
C ARG A 130 16.46 -15.06 11.81
N GLU A 131 15.84 -16.23 11.61
CA GLU A 131 16.51 -17.53 11.45
C GLU A 131 17.25 -17.70 10.11
N ARG A 132 16.90 -16.93 9.07
CA ARG A 132 17.56 -16.97 7.75
C ARG A 132 18.85 -16.17 7.68
N MET A 133 19.19 -15.36 8.70
CA MET A 133 20.47 -14.68 8.73
C MET A 133 21.61 -15.68 9.04
N PRO A 134 22.69 -15.74 8.24
CA PRO A 134 23.79 -16.64 8.53
C PRO A 134 24.43 -16.28 9.88
N PRO A 135 24.77 -17.26 10.74
CA PRO A 135 25.48 -17.01 11.99
C PRO A 135 26.77 -16.24 11.72
N LYS A 136 26.83 -15.02 12.24
CA LYS A 136 27.89 -14.03 11.94
C LYS A 136 29.24 -14.45 12.53
N THR A 137 29.26 -15.25 13.60
CA THR A 137 30.48 -15.68 14.29
C THR A 137 30.75 -17.19 14.20
N PHE A 138 32.03 -17.58 14.30
CA PHE A 138 32.47 -18.98 14.27
C PHE A 138 31.85 -19.82 15.41
N ILE A 139 31.68 -19.22 16.59
CA ILE A 139 31.07 -19.88 17.76
C ILE A 139 29.58 -20.13 17.51
N GLN A 140 28.86 -19.17 16.93
CA GLN A 140 27.46 -19.36 16.53
C GLN A 140 27.31 -20.49 15.50
N ARG A 141 28.26 -20.62 14.55
CA ARG A 141 28.27 -21.75 13.58
C ARG A 141 28.44 -23.10 14.28
N LEU A 142 29.33 -23.20 15.27
CA LEU A 142 29.55 -24.42 16.06
C LEU A 142 28.33 -24.77 16.91
N VAL A 143 27.72 -23.79 17.57
CA VAL A 143 26.51 -23.98 18.37
C VAL A 143 25.33 -24.39 17.48
N PHE A 144 25.14 -23.74 16.33
CA PHE A 144 24.12 -24.14 15.35
C PHE A 144 24.36 -25.55 14.81
N ALA A 145 25.59 -25.89 14.42
CA ALA A 145 25.92 -27.23 13.93
C ALA A 145 25.70 -28.31 15.01
N TYR A 146 25.95 -27.99 16.28
CA TYR A 146 25.71 -28.89 17.40
C TYR A 146 24.21 -29.04 17.71
N LEU A 147 23.44 -27.96 17.70
CA LEU A 147 21.98 -27.98 17.88
C LEU A 147 21.25 -28.68 16.72
N ASP A 148 21.77 -28.54 15.50
CA ASP A 148 21.31 -29.24 14.29
C ASP A 148 21.63 -30.75 14.38
N ALA A 149 22.85 -31.11 14.80
CA ALA A 149 23.25 -32.50 15.02
C ALA A 149 22.47 -33.18 16.17
N LEU A 150 21.99 -32.40 17.14
CA LEU A 150 21.13 -32.87 18.23
C LEU A 150 19.63 -32.86 17.88
N ASP A 151 19.26 -32.43 16.67
CA ASP A 151 17.88 -32.37 16.18
C ASP A 151 16.96 -31.46 17.03
N LEU A 152 17.57 -30.56 17.82
CA LEU A 152 16.94 -29.64 18.77
C LEU A 152 16.45 -28.34 18.13
N LEU A 153 16.89 -28.05 16.90
CA LEU A 153 16.29 -27.01 16.08
C LEU A 153 14.92 -27.49 15.63
N ILE A 154 13.88 -26.87 16.18
CA ILE A 154 12.48 -27.17 15.85
C ILE A 154 12.21 -26.86 14.36
N LEU A 155 12.95 -25.91 13.77
CA LEU A 155 12.77 -25.36 12.43
C LEU A 155 13.53 -26.15 11.36
N ASP A 156 12.89 -27.18 10.82
CA ASP A 156 13.38 -27.97 9.68
C ASP A 156 13.57 -27.10 8.41
N LYS A 157 14.42 -27.56 7.48
CA LYS A 157 14.63 -26.96 6.14
C LYS A 157 13.32 -26.82 5.35
N GLU A 158 12.34 -27.68 5.59
CA GLU A 158 11.00 -27.60 5.00
C GLU A 158 10.19 -26.41 5.54
N MET A 159 10.38 -26.03 6.81
CA MET A 159 9.68 -24.88 7.40
C MET A 159 10.18 -23.55 6.86
N ARG A 160 11.45 -23.50 6.44
CA ARG A 160 12.00 -22.36 5.69
C ARG A 160 11.31 -22.14 4.35
N ARG A 161 10.56 -23.11 3.79
CA ARG A 161 9.76 -22.96 2.56
C ARG A 161 8.31 -22.52 2.82
N ASN A 162 7.87 -22.53 4.08
CA ASN A 162 6.47 -22.30 4.46
C ASN A 162 6.17 -20.85 4.85
N PHE A 163 6.86 -19.88 4.24
CA PHE A 163 6.52 -18.46 4.35
C PHE A 163 5.04 -18.25 3.96
N ILE A 164 4.32 -17.43 4.72
CA ILE A 164 2.93 -17.08 4.41
C ILE A 164 2.96 -15.75 3.68
N GLU A 165 2.64 -15.75 2.39
CA GLU A 165 2.65 -14.55 1.56
C GLU A 165 1.43 -13.66 1.88
N ILE A 166 1.71 -12.40 2.25
CA ILE A 166 0.70 -11.36 2.51
C ILE A 166 0.71 -10.40 1.31
N PRO A 167 -0.42 -10.10 0.65
CA PRO A 167 -0.51 -9.05 -0.36
C PRO A 167 -0.04 -7.70 0.16
N SER A 168 0.59 -6.94 -0.72
CA SER A 168 1.27 -5.65 -0.50
C SER A 168 0.36 -4.50 -0.08
N ASN A 169 -0.96 -4.67 -0.14
CA ASN A 169 -1.93 -3.64 0.19
C ASN A 169 -2.67 -3.99 1.49
N ILE A 170 -2.46 -3.19 2.53
CA ILE A 170 -3.15 -3.35 3.81
C ILE A 170 -4.24 -2.29 3.92
N PHE A 171 -5.47 -2.78 4.12
CA PHE A 171 -6.64 -1.96 4.35
C PHE A 171 -7.17 -2.20 5.76
N ILE A 172 -7.24 -1.16 6.58
CA ILE A 172 -7.77 -1.22 7.94
C ILE A 172 -8.78 -0.10 8.13
N ARG A 173 -9.93 -0.44 8.72
CA ARG A 173 -10.98 0.49 9.08
C ARG A 173 -11.10 0.60 10.60
N PHE A 174 -11.21 1.82 11.13
CA PHE A 174 -11.44 2.10 12.54
C PHE A 174 -12.79 2.81 12.70
N ASP A 175 -13.74 2.20 13.41
CA ASP A 175 -15.05 2.78 13.70
C ASP A 175 -15.19 3.12 15.19
N SER A 176 -15.70 4.32 15.48
CA SER A 176 -15.81 4.82 16.86
C SER A 176 -17.02 4.28 17.64
N LEU A 177 -18.04 3.71 16.99
CA LEU A 177 -19.23 3.11 17.62
C LEU A 177 -19.86 2.06 16.69
N ALA A 178 -19.87 0.79 17.09
CA ALA A 178 -20.51 -0.32 16.37
C ALA A 178 -22.02 -0.41 16.71
N GLU A 179 -22.86 -0.72 15.70
CA GLU A 179 -24.08 -1.58 15.83
C GLU A 179 -24.92 -1.77 14.53
N GLU A 180 -24.47 -1.40 13.32
CA GLU A 180 -25.19 -1.79 12.08
C GLU A 180 -24.26 -2.38 11.00
N PRO A 181 -24.73 -3.30 10.13
CA PRO A 181 -23.90 -3.92 9.09
C PRO A 181 -23.47 -2.89 8.04
N GLU A 182 -22.16 -2.74 7.90
CA GLU A 182 -21.45 -1.57 7.35
C GLU A 182 -21.31 -1.51 5.82
N GLU A 183 -21.48 -2.62 5.11
CA GLU A 183 -21.30 -2.67 3.64
C GLU A 183 -22.38 -1.85 2.92
N ASP A 184 -23.53 -1.69 3.57
CA ASP A 184 -24.65 -0.90 3.08
C ASP A 184 -24.41 0.60 3.27
N VAL A 185 -23.71 1.09 4.30
CA VAL A 185 -23.71 2.53 4.61
C VAL A 185 -22.78 3.35 3.72
N LEU A 186 -21.58 2.87 3.37
CA LEU A 186 -20.64 3.61 2.51
C LEU A 186 -20.94 3.45 1.02
N SER A 187 -21.40 2.27 0.61
CA SER A 187 -21.94 2.05 -0.74
C SER A 187 -23.25 2.83 -0.92
N ARG A 188 -24.15 2.84 0.08
CA ARG A 188 -25.29 3.78 0.13
C ARG A 188 -24.82 5.22 0.22
N LEU A 189 -23.76 5.60 0.93
CA LEU A 189 -23.31 7.01 0.98
C LEU A 189 -22.79 7.45 -0.38
N ALA A 190 -22.01 6.61 -1.07
CA ALA A 190 -21.51 6.88 -2.41
C ALA A 190 -22.66 6.89 -3.44
N ASP A 191 -23.62 5.97 -3.31
CA ASP A 191 -24.85 5.95 -4.08
C ASP A 191 -25.80 7.12 -3.70
N GLU A 192 -25.86 7.58 -2.46
CA GLU A 192 -26.68 8.69 -1.97
C GLU A 192 -26.02 10.04 -2.29
N LEU A 193 -24.70 10.11 -2.37
CA LEU A 193 -23.96 11.25 -2.94
C LEU A 193 -24.19 11.35 -4.45
N LYS A 194 -24.37 10.22 -5.14
CA LYS A 194 -24.69 10.15 -6.58
C LYS A 194 -26.20 10.33 -6.87
N ARG A 195 -27.10 9.81 -6.02
CA ARG A 195 -28.56 9.76 -6.22
C ARG A 195 -29.34 10.78 -5.38
N GLY A 196 -28.79 11.24 -4.26
CA GLY A 196 -29.45 12.13 -3.31
C GLY A 196 -29.55 13.54 -3.86
N LYS A 197 -30.71 14.18 -3.66
CA LYS A 197 -30.81 15.62 -3.88
C LYS A 197 -29.95 16.31 -2.84
N LYS A 198 -28.90 17.01 -3.29
CA LYS A 198 -28.18 17.97 -2.43
C LYS A 198 -29.22 18.94 -1.87
N VAL A 199 -29.26 19.06 -0.55
CA VAL A 199 -30.13 20.01 0.15
C VAL A 199 -29.24 21.01 0.86
N ASP A 200 -29.63 22.28 0.87
CA ASP A 200 -28.91 23.29 1.65
C ASP A 200 -29.03 22.99 3.14
N TYR A 201 -27.93 23.14 3.86
CA TYR A 201 -27.89 23.13 5.32
C TYR A 201 -27.92 24.57 5.88
N THR A 202 -28.45 24.74 7.09
CA THR A 202 -28.45 26.01 7.80
C THR A 202 -27.09 26.27 8.46
N LEU A 203 -26.78 27.54 8.76
CA LEU A 203 -25.55 27.91 9.48
C LEU A 203 -25.43 27.17 10.83
N ASN A 204 -26.55 27.04 11.56
CA ASN A 204 -26.59 26.31 12.83
C ASN A 204 -26.26 24.83 12.67
N GLU A 205 -26.81 24.17 11.64
CA GLU A 205 -26.50 22.76 11.35
C GLU A 205 -25.01 22.58 11.01
N ARG A 206 -24.45 23.48 10.21
CA ARG A 206 -23.02 23.50 9.88
C ARG A 206 -22.15 23.65 11.12
N ASP A 207 -22.44 24.63 11.98
CA ASP A 207 -21.63 24.94 13.16
C ASP A 207 -21.71 23.82 14.19
N MET A 208 -22.90 23.27 14.41
CA MET A 208 -23.09 22.12 15.31
C MET A 208 -22.39 20.87 14.78
N PHE A 209 -22.48 20.59 13.48
CA PHE A 209 -21.78 19.47 12.86
C PHE A 209 -20.27 19.62 13.02
N THR A 210 -19.73 20.79 12.69
CA THR A 210 -18.30 21.10 12.78
C THR A 210 -17.80 21.00 14.23
N MET A 211 -18.54 21.56 15.20
CA MET A 211 -18.17 21.44 16.62
C MET A 211 -18.18 19.98 17.10
N ARG A 212 -19.15 19.18 16.65
CA ARG A 212 -19.24 17.76 17.03
C ARG A 212 -18.11 16.95 16.41
N ALA A 213 -17.80 17.18 15.13
CA ALA A 213 -16.66 16.60 14.43
C ALA A 213 -15.34 16.88 15.16
N ILE A 214 -15.08 18.16 15.50
CA ILE A 214 -13.88 18.58 16.24
C ILE A 214 -13.85 17.93 17.63
N THR A 215 -14.99 17.86 18.33
CA THR A 215 -15.06 17.23 19.65
C THR A 215 -14.75 15.73 19.57
N MET A 216 -15.21 15.04 18.53
CA MET A 216 -14.91 13.62 18.31
C MET A 216 -13.43 13.42 17.94
N ALA A 217 -12.85 14.29 17.10
CA ALA A 217 -11.43 14.29 16.79
C ALA A 217 -10.56 14.51 18.03
N LYS A 218 -10.88 15.49 18.89
CA LYS A 218 -10.13 15.75 20.13
C LYS A 218 -10.23 14.64 21.17
N ARG A 219 -11.27 13.80 21.09
CA ARG A 219 -11.44 12.61 21.95
C ARG A 219 -10.67 11.40 21.44
N SER A 220 -10.10 11.47 20.24
CA SER A 220 -9.24 10.41 19.71
C SER A 220 -7.82 10.52 20.29
N ASN A 221 -7.12 9.39 20.43
CA ASN A 221 -5.74 9.33 20.95
C ASN A 221 -4.67 9.85 19.95
N LEU A 222 -5.01 10.86 19.13
CA LEU A 222 -4.09 11.41 18.13
C LEU A 222 -3.12 12.43 18.77
N PRO A 223 -1.88 12.57 18.27
CA PRO A 223 -0.95 13.62 18.71
C PRO A 223 -1.55 15.03 18.57
N GLU A 224 -1.22 15.95 19.47
CA GLU A 224 -1.84 17.28 19.55
C GLU A 224 -1.66 18.11 18.26
N GLU A 225 -0.48 18.06 17.66
CA GLU A 225 -0.17 18.71 16.37
C GLU A 225 -1.12 18.25 15.26
N PHE A 226 -1.37 16.93 15.19
CA PHE A 226 -2.28 16.34 14.21
C PHE A 226 -3.75 16.67 14.52
N GLN A 227 -4.12 16.80 15.80
CA GLN A 227 -5.46 17.27 16.17
C GLN A 227 -5.70 18.72 15.72
N GLN A 228 -4.68 19.58 15.78
CA GLN A 228 -4.77 20.97 15.31
C GLN A 228 -4.93 21.02 13.78
N GLU A 229 -4.14 20.22 13.05
CA GLU A 229 -4.24 20.12 11.60
C GLU A 229 -5.60 19.55 11.15
N LEU A 230 -6.06 18.48 11.80
CA LEU A 230 -7.36 17.88 11.54
C LEU A 230 -8.50 18.87 11.82
N THR A 231 -8.38 19.68 12.88
CA THR A 231 -9.32 20.75 13.19
C THR A 231 -9.33 21.84 12.11
N LYS A 232 -8.15 22.21 11.58
CA LYS A 232 -8.03 23.16 10.46
C LYS A 232 -8.69 22.59 9.19
N MET A 233 -8.41 21.33 8.86
CA MET A 233 -9.03 20.63 7.74
C MET A 233 -10.55 20.54 7.87
N MET A 234 -11.08 20.21 9.06
CA MET A 234 -12.53 20.19 9.32
C MET A 234 -13.22 21.53 9.07
N ARG A 235 -12.52 22.65 9.26
CA ARG A 235 -13.09 23.98 8.99
C ARG A 235 -13.08 24.35 7.50
N GLN A 236 -12.09 23.85 6.78
CA GLN A 236 -11.84 24.20 5.37
C GLN A 236 -12.53 23.25 4.38
N THR A 237 -12.73 21.99 4.78
CA THR A 237 -13.28 20.95 3.91
C THR A 237 -14.80 21.11 3.78
N PRO A 238 -15.37 21.12 2.56
CA PRO A 238 -16.80 21.27 2.37
C PRO A 238 -17.59 20.14 3.04
N ILE A 239 -18.74 20.50 3.61
CA ILE A 239 -19.71 19.54 4.16
C ILE A 239 -20.77 19.31 3.10
N VAL A 240 -21.09 18.05 2.83
CA VAL A 240 -22.18 17.68 1.93
C VAL A 240 -23.41 17.36 2.78
N ALA A 241 -24.55 17.94 2.43
CA ALA A 241 -25.83 17.63 3.05
C ALA A 241 -26.77 16.93 2.06
N LEU A 242 -27.36 15.84 2.53
CA LEU A 242 -28.25 14.96 1.79
C LEU A 242 -29.60 14.92 2.50
N GLY A 243 -30.68 15.18 1.76
CA GLY A 243 -32.03 15.10 2.30
C GLY A 243 -32.57 13.67 2.25
N GLU A 244 -33.08 13.17 3.38
CA GLU A 244 -33.84 11.92 3.41
C GLU A 244 -35.33 12.23 3.21
N GLY A 245 -35.89 11.83 2.06
CA GLY A 245 -37.26 12.13 1.66
C GLY A 245 -37.37 13.32 0.68
N GLY A 246 -38.54 13.49 0.04
CA GLY A 246 -38.80 14.46 -1.03
C GLY A 246 -38.64 15.95 -0.65
N LYS A 247 -39.34 16.86 -1.35
CA LYS A 247 -39.10 18.33 -1.34
C LYS A 247 -39.01 19.01 0.05
N ASP A 248 -39.46 18.36 1.12
CA ASP A 248 -39.31 18.79 2.52
C ASP A 248 -38.62 17.69 3.36
N ALA A 249 -37.31 17.47 3.15
CA ALA A 249 -36.57 16.47 3.93
C ALA A 249 -36.52 16.89 5.41
N HIS A 250 -37.35 16.23 6.23
CA HIS A 250 -37.38 16.40 7.69
C HIS A 250 -36.13 15.87 8.38
N VAL A 251 -35.27 15.15 7.65
CA VAL A 251 -33.98 14.67 8.12
C VAL A 251 -32.91 15.07 7.09
N VAL A 252 -31.83 15.67 7.60
CA VAL A 252 -30.65 16.04 6.82
C VAL A 252 -29.48 15.22 7.31
N SER A 253 -28.90 14.43 6.42
CA SER A 253 -27.67 13.70 6.65
C SER A 253 -26.50 14.56 6.17
N MET A 254 -25.59 14.89 7.07
CA MET A 254 -24.38 15.66 6.79
C MET A 254 -23.17 14.74 6.79
N VAL A 255 -22.31 14.92 5.80
CA VAL A 255 -21.11 14.11 5.56
C VAL A 255 -19.94 15.03 5.28
N GLN A 256 -18.81 14.77 5.92
CA GLN A 256 -17.54 15.42 5.64
C GLN A 256 -16.46 14.35 5.53
N MET A 257 -15.71 14.36 4.42
CA MET A 257 -14.59 13.43 4.19
C MET A 257 -13.29 14.21 4.25
N LEU A 258 -12.39 13.82 5.13
CA LEU A 258 -11.08 14.45 5.36
C LEU A 258 -9.99 13.49 4.91
N THR A 259 -8.96 13.98 4.25
CA THR A 259 -7.81 13.19 3.81
C THR A 259 -6.54 13.76 4.43
N PRO A 260 -6.30 13.52 5.73
CA PRO A 260 -5.21 14.17 6.45
C PRO A 260 -3.82 13.66 6.05
N PHE A 261 -3.75 12.47 5.46
CA PHE A 261 -2.52 11.85 5.02
C PHE A 261 -2.83 10.93 3.84
N PRO A 262 -1.90 10.73 2.90
CA PRO A 262 -2.14 9.82 1.78
C PRO A 262 -2.46 8.40 2.27
N GLY A 263 -3.51 7.83 1.69
CA GLY A 263 -4.04 6.54 2.10
C GLY A 263 -4.93 6.58 3.35
N GLU A 264 -5.12 7.74 4.01
CA GLU A 264 -6.04 7.89 5.15
C GLU A 264 -7.25 8.75 4.77
N VAL A 265 -8.46 8.23 4.98
CA VAL A 265 -9.73 8.94 4.80
C VAL A 265 -10.53 8.88 6.09
N ILE A 266 -10.76 10.04 6.70
CA ILE A 266 -11.61 10.18 7.88
C ILE A 266 -12.97 10.69 7.40
N THR A 267 -14.00 9.88 7.54
CA THR A 267 -15.38 10.28 7.23
C THR A 267 -16.12 10.58 8.52
N VAL A 268 -16.64 11.80 8.60
CA VAL A 268 -17.54 12.24 9.66
C VAL A 268 -18.94 12.28 9.10
N THR A 269 -19.88 11.61 9.77
CA THR A 269 -21.30 11.61 9.40
C THR A 269 -22.15 12.01 10.60
N GLY A 270 -23.33 12.58 10.35
CA GLY A 270 -24.29 12.94 11.38
C GLY A 270 -25.60 13.41 10.78
N LYS A 271 -26.71 13.22 11.48
CA LYS A 271 -28.05 13.57 11.04
C LYS A 271 -28.65 14.68 11.89
N PHE A 272 -29.46 15.51 11.24
CA PHE A 272 -30.24 16.57 11.87
C PHE A 272 -31.72 16.37 11.54
N LYS A 273 -32.58 16.48 12.57
CA LYS A 273 -34.04 16.49 12.40
C LYS A 273 -34.51 17.93 12.28
N ARG A 274 -35.08 18.27 11.13
CA ARG A 274 -35.72 19.55 10.87
C ARG A 274 -37.17 19.50 11.32
N SER A 275 -37.59 20.50 12.07
CA SER A 275 -39.01 20.66 12.35
C SER A 275 -39.74 21.12 11.08
N PRO A 276 -40.91 20.55 10.75
CA PRO A 276 -41.77 21.07 9.68
C PRO A 276 -42.23 22.52 9.96
N LYS A 277 -42.11 23.01 11.20
CA LYS A 277 -42.36 24.40 11.56
C LYS A 277 -41.02 25.15 11.55
N ALA A 278 -40.84 26.06 10.60
CA ALA A 278 -39.61 26.86 10.37
C ALA A 278 -39.07 27.68 11.57
N ARG A 279 -39.77 27.69 12.71
CA ARG A 279 -39.37 28.41 13.92
C ARG A 279 -38.57 27.58 14.93
N ILE A 280 -38.51 26.26 14.76
CA ILE A 280 -37.79 25.38 15.69
C ILE A 280 -36.43 25.04 15.07
N PRO A 281 -35.31 25.33 15.77
CA PRO A 281 -33.98 25.00 15.27
C PRO A 281 -33.82 23.49 15.08
N SER A 282 -33.09 23.09 14.04
CA SER A 282 -32.78 21.69 13.77
C SER A 282 -32.09 21.04 14.96
N VAL A 283 -32.50 19.81 15.28
CA VAL A 283 -31.97 19.07 16.42
C VAL A 283 -31.01 17.98 15.91
N PRO A 284 -29.76 17.92 16.39
CA PRO A 284 -28.84 16.83 16.02
C PRO A 284 -29.34 15.51 16.60
N ASP A 285 -29.34 14.45 15.79
CA ASP A 285 -29.54 13.11 16.30
C ASP A 285 -28.21 12.59 16.85
N ALA A 286 -28.02 12.67 18.17
CA ALA A 286 -26.76 12.32 18.82
C ALA A 286 -26.28 10.89 18.52
N SER A 287 -27.20 9.96 18.25
CA SER A 287 -26.90 8.56 17.93
C SER A 287 -26.37 8.35 16.50
N SER A 288 -26.58 9.33 15.63
CA SER A 288 -26.19 9.27 14.23
C SER A 288 -24.78 9.80 13.94
N PHE A 289 -24.15 10.47 14.92
CA PHE A 289 -22.81 11.03 14.72
C PHE A 289 -21.76 9.93 14.77
N ARG A 290 -21.07 9.71 13.66
CA ARG A 290 -20.04 8.69 13.54
C ARG A 290 -18.79 9.26 12.89
N VAL A 291 -17.64 8.83 13.39
CA VAL A 291 -16.35 8.99 12.73
C VAL A 291 -15.85 7.62 12.35
N SER A 292 -15.62 7.42 11.06
CA SER A 292 -15.02 6.23 10.49
C SER A 292 -13.71 6.62 9.82
N THR A 293 -12.63 5.94 10.16
CA THR A 293 -11.34 6.12 9.50
C THR A 293 -11.05 4.92 8.62
N ILE A 294 -10.82 5.16 7.35
CA ILE A 294 -10.38 4.16 6.38
C ILE A 294 -8.91 4.42 6.10
N VAL A 295 -8.09 3.39 6.26
CA VAL A 295 -6.66 3.47 5.91
C VAL A 295 -6.32 2.39 4.90
N SER A 296 -5.64 2.82 3.83
CA SER A 296 -5.12 2.00 2.74
C SER A 296 -3.66 2.36 2.54
N GLN A 297 -2.75 1.45 2.87
CA GLN A 297 -1.32 1.64 2.66
C GLN A 297 -0.78 0.56 1.71
N THR A 298 0.01 0.97 0.74
CA THR A 298 0.63 0.10 -0.28
C THR A 298 2.15 -0.04 -0.10
N GLY A 299 2.73 0.74 0.83
CA GLY A 299 4.17 0.89 0.99
C GLY A 299 4.87 1.64 -0.14
N PHE A 300 4.11 2.19 -1.09
CA PHE A 300 4.58 3.04 -2.17
C PHE A 300 4.27 4.51 -1.87
N PRO A 301 5.17 5.47 -2.14
CA PRO A 301 4.92 6.87 -1.83
C PRO A 301 3.84 7.49 -2.72
N HIS A 302 2.91 8.25 -2.12
CA HIS A 302 2.07 9.19 -2.84
C HIS A 302 2.92 10.37 -3.40
N PRO A 303 2.49 11.08 -4.47
CA PRO A 303 3.22 12.25 -4.97
C PRO A 303 3.61 13.27 -3.89
N SER A 304 2.73 13.53 -2.93
CA SER A 304 3.03 14.43 -1.80
C SER A 304 4.05 13.86 -0.81
N GLN A 305 4.19 12.52 -0.72
CA GLN A 305 5.16 11.86 0.15
C GLN A 305 6.54 11.73 -0.49
N TYR A 306 6.68 11.90 -1.80
CA TYR A 306 7.99 11.91 -2.47
C TYR A 306 8.51 13.34 -2.63
N THR A 307 8.23 14.01 -3.75
CA THR A 307 8.71 15.39 -4.00
C THR A 307 7.67 16.29 -4.65
N GLY A 308 6.39 15.90 -4.67
CA GLY A 308 5.33 16.57 -5.42
C GLY A 308 4.93 15.82 -6.69
N TRP A 309 5.70 14.80 -7.05
CA TRP A 309 5.43 13.86 -8.14
C TRP A 309 5.70 12.44 -7.65
N ALA A 310 4.98 11.44 -8.15
CA ALA A 310 5.30 10.02 -8.00
C ALA A 310 4.47 9.24 -9.02
N LEU A 311 4.97 8.08 -9.46
CA LEU A 311 4.21 7.13 -10.27
C LEU A 311 3.24 6.33 -9.40
N SER A 312 2.45 5.44 -9.99
CA SER A 312 1.52 4.61 -9.22
C SER A 312 2.16 3.30 -8.77
N ASN A 313 1.76 2.85 -7.57
CA ASN A 313 1.97 1.49 -7.09
C ASN A 313 1.50 0.41 -8.09
N SER A 314 0.46 0.72 -8.88
CA SER A 314 -0.12 -0.17 -9.90
C SER A 314 0.82 -0.47 -11.06
N MET A 315 1.93 0.28 -11.20
CA MET A 315 3.00 -0.01 -12.17
C MET A 315 4.03 -1.03 -11.65
N VAL A 316 4.01 -1.33 -10.35
CA VAL A 316 4.87 -2.36 -9.75
C VAL A 316 4.14 -3.70 -9.83
N PRO A 317 4.72 -4.74 -10.45
CA PRO A 317 4.08 -6.04 -10.52
C PRO A 317 3.70 -6.61 -9.16
N ASP A 318 2.55 -7.27 -9.07
CA ASP A 318 2.22 -8.09 -7.90
C ASP A 318 3.04 -9.38 -7.97
N ASN A 319 4.00 -9.52 -7.06
CA ASN A 319 4.85 -10.68 -6.77
C ASN A 319 4.92 -11.78 -7.88
N PRO A 320 6.01 -11.82 -8.67
CA PRO A 320 6.32 -12.92 -9.60
C PRO A 320 6.19 -14.30 -8.95
N LEU A 321 5.60 -15.28 -9.65
CA LEU A 321 5.38 -16.63 -9.08
C LEU A 321 6.68 -17.36 -8.69
N ARG A 322 7.81 -16.96 -9.27
CA ARG A 322 9.12 -17.60 -9.07
C ARG A 322 10.13 -16.58 -8.57
N ILE A 323 9.94 -16.22 -7.31
CA ILE A 323 10.78 -15.32 -6.51
C ILE A 323 12.27 -15.66 -6.59
N ASP A 324 12.63 -16.94 -6.74
CA ASP A 324 14.01 -17.41 -6.87
C ASP A 324 14.73 -16.89 -8.12
N LEU A 325 13.98 -16.45 -9.13
CA LEU A 325 14.48 -15.88 -10.37
C LEU A 325 14.44 -14.36 -10.39
N THR A 326 13.89 -13.74 -9.34
CA THR A 326 13.77 -12.27 -9.21
C THR A 326 14.21 -11.78 -7.83
N PRO A 327 15.47 -12.05 -7.40
CA PRO A 327 15.94 -11.70 -6.07
C PRO A 327 15.93 -10.18 -5.79
N GLU A 328 16.33 -9.34 -6.75
CA GLU A 328 16.41 -7.90 -6.55
C GLU A 328 15.00 -7.29 -6.45
N PHE A 329 14.09 -7.69 -7.34
CA PHE A 329 12.69 -7.30 -7.25
C PHE A 329 12.06 -7.74 -5.93
N HIS A 330 12.37 -8.95 -5.46
CA HIS A 330 11.81 -9.46 -4.20
C HIS A 330 12.27 -8.66 -2.98
N ALA A 331 13.49 -8.11 -3.00
CA ALA A 331 13.95 -7.20 -1.96
C ALA A 331 13.06 -5.96 -1.89
N ILE A 332 12.79 -5.31 -3.04
CA ILE A 332 11.87 -4.16 -3.13
C ILE A 332 10.47 -4.52 -2.68
N HIS A 333 9.94 -5.68 -3.12
CA HIS A 333 8.60 -6.10 -2.75
C HIS A 333 8.46 -6.27 -1.23
N ARG A 334 9.48 -6.80 -0.55
CA ARG A 334 9.51 -6.88 0.92
C ARG A 334 9.54 -5.53 1.59
N ILE A 335 10.35 -4.59 1.07
CA ILE A 335 10.39 -3.22 1.57
C ILE A 335 8.99 -2.61 1.52
N LYS A 336 8.30 -2.72 0.39
CA LYS A 336 6.91 -2.24 0.25
C LYS A 336 5.96 -2.89 1.26
N GLN A 337 6.00 -4.22 1.43
CA GLN A 337 5.15 -4.92 2.40
C GLN A 337 5.41 -4.44 3.85
N GLN A 338 6.68 -4.24 4.21
CA GLN A 338 7.07 -3.75 5.52
C GLN A 338 6.57 -2.31 5.73
N LEU A 339 6.83 -1.42 4.77
CA LEU A 339 6.35 -0.04 4.80
C LEU A 339 4.83 0.07 4.86
N ALA A 340 4.10 -0.77 4.12
CA ALA A 340 2.63 -0.81 4.17
C ALA A 340 2.11 -1.09 5.58
N THR A 341 2.82 -1.93 6.33
CA THR A 341 2.48 -2.27 7.73
C THR A 341 2.90 -1.16 8.68
N ASP A 342 4.11 -0.64 8.53
CA ASP A 342 4.68 0.36 9.44
C ASP A 342 4.04 1.75 9.28
N LEU A 343 3.41 2.02 8.15
CA LEU A 343 2.66 3.24 7.88
C LEU A 343 1.20 3.19 8.34
N LEU A 344 0.75 2.10 8.97
CA LEU A 344 -0.58 2.03 9.56
C LEU A 344 -0.72 3.00 10.75
N PRO A 345 -1.95 3.46 11.07
CA PRO A 345 -2.16 4.41 12.16
C PRO A 345 -1.72 3.84 13.50
N GLY A 346 -1.08 4.70 14.31
CA GLY A 346 -0.54 4.32 15.62
C GLY A 346 0.87 3.74 15.57
N GLN A 347 1.42 3.47 14.39
CA GLN A 347 2.82 3.04 14.24
C GLN A 347 3.79 4.24 14.23
N ARG A 348 5.05 3.98 14.60
CA ARG A 348 6.11 5.00 14.66
C ARG A 348 6.38 5.63 13.30
N LEU A 349 6.41 4.84 12.23
CA LEU A 349 6.70 5.35 10.89
C LEU A 349 5.55 6.19 10.32
N ASN A 350 4.28 5.90 10.65
CA ASN A 350 3.15 6.76 10.28
C ASN A 350 3.31 8.19 10.84
N GLN A 351 3.64 8.32 12.13
CA GLN A 351 3.85 9.63 12.75
C GLN A 351 5.04 10.37 12.13
N LYS A 352 6.15 9.65 11.92
CA LYS A 352 7.34 10.20 11.26
C LYS A 352 7.04 10.67 9.84
N ALA A 353 6.32 9.88 9.05
CA ALA A 353 5.97 10.23 7.68
C ALA A 353 5.07 11.48 7.61
N LYS A 354 4.15 11.65 8.57
CA LYS A 354 3.34 12.88 8.72
C LYS A 354 4.20 14.10 9.05
N SER A 355 5.13 13.98 9.99
CA SER A 355 6.07 15.07 10.31
C SER A 355 6.98 15.43 9.13
N LEU A 356 7.50 14.42 8.42
CA LEU A 356 8.32 14.63 7.23
C LEU A 356 7.53 15.34 6.12
N LEU A 357 6.28 14.94 5.86
CA LEU A 357 5.42 15.60 4.88
C LEU A 357 5.25 17.10 5.19
N GLN A 358 5.05 17.47 6.46
CA GLN A 358 4.96 18.87 6.86
C GLN A 358 6.27 19.63 6.60
N LEU A 359 7.41 19.03 6.96
CA LEU A 359 8.73 19.60 6.67
C LEU A 359 8.98 19.73 5.16
N LYS A 360 8.46 18.83 4.31
CA LYS A 360 8.56 18.95 2.85
C LYS A 360 7.80 20.15 2.32
N LYS A 361 6.59 20.39 2.84
CA LYS A 361 5.80 21.57 2.47
C LYS A 361 6.56 22.85 2.79
N GLU A 362 7.21 22.90 3.95
CA GLU A 362 8.04 24.02 4.37
C GLU A 362 9.30 24.17 3.50
N ALA A 363 10.01 23.06 3.24
CA ALA A 363 11.19 23.03 2.38
C ALA A 363 10.87 23.50 0.95
N PHE A 364 9.75 23.04 0.38
CA PHE A 364 9.28 23.49 -0.92
C PHE A 364 8.95 24.98 -0.90
N ALA A 365 8.24 25.46 0.13
CA ALA A 365 7.87 26.87 0.23
C ALA A 365 9.08 27.81 0.35
N LEU A 366 10.16 27.37 1.01
CA LEU A 366 11.41 28.14 1.13
C LEU A 366 12.12 28.34 -0.22
N GLU A 367 11.96 27.40 -1.15
CA GLU A 367 12.70 27.37 -2.41
C GLU A 367 11.77 27.12 -3.61
N SER A 368 10.56 27.69 -3.56
CA SER A 368 9.47 27.37 -4.48
C SER A 368 9.85 27.56 -5.95
N ASP A 369 10.59 28.63 -6.28
CA ASP A 369 11.00 28.93 -7.66
C ASP A 369 11.88 27.81 -8.24
N TRP A 370 12.83 27.31 -7.43
CA TRP A 370 13.73 26.24 -7.87
C TRP A 370 12.94 24.94 -8.08
N PHE A 371 12.10 24.55 -7.13
CA PHE A 371 11.34 23.30 -7.25
C PHE A 371 10.35 23.34 -8.41
N LEU A 372 9.66 24.46 -8.63
CA LEU A 372 8.72 24.60 -9.74
C LEU A 372 9.44 24.53 -11.10
N GLU A 373 10.60 25.16 -11.24
CA GLU A 373 11.39 25.07 -12.48
C GLU A 373 11.95 23.64 -12.68
N ALA A 374 12.40 22.98 -11.62
CA ALA A 374 12.86 21.60 -11.70
C ALA A 374 11.73 20.63 -12.10
N HIS A 375 10.51 20.80 -11.57
CA HIS A 375 9.35 20.00 -11.99
C HIS A 375 8.91 20.30 -13.42
N LYS A 376 9.03 21.56 -13.85
CA LYS A 376 8.81 21.95 -15.25
C LYS A 376 9.81 21.23 -16.16
N LYS A 377 11.09 21.23 -15.80
CA LYS A 377 12.17 20.52 -16.50
C LYS A 377 11.90 19.01 -16.56
N LEU A 378 11.56 18.38 -15.44
CA LEU A 378 11.19 16.96 -15.37
C LEU A 378 10.04 16.62 -16.32
N SER A 379 8.99 17.45 -16.33
CA SER A 379 7.81 17.22 -17.17
C SER A 379 8.17 17.29 -18.65
N LYS A 380 8.99 18.26 -19.06
CA LYS A 380 9.48 18.36 -20.44
C LYS A 380 10.37 17.18 -20.81
N ALA A 381 11.34 16.83 -19.98
CA ALA A 381 12.22 15.68 -20.21
C ALA A 381 11.42 14.39 -20.44
N LEU A 382 10.44 14.11 -19.58
CA LEU A 382 9.57 12.95 -19.70
C LEU A 382 8.76 12.94 -21.00
N LEU A 383 8.17 14.08 -21.37
CA LEU A 383 7.34 14.22 -22.58
C LEU A 383 8.16 14.12 -23.86
N THR A 384 9.37 14.70 -23.88
CA THR A 384 10.27 14.69 -25.03
C THR A 384 10.89 13.32 -25.28
N LEU A 385 11.18 12.56 -24.22
CA LEU A 385 11.74 11.20 -24.34
C LEU A 385 10.71 10.17 -24.86
N ALA A 386 9.42 10.45 -24.68
CA ALA A 386 8.35 9.51 -24.99
C ALA A 386 8.30 9.16 -26.50
N PRO A 387 8.33 7.88 -26.89
CA PRO A 387 8.45 7.45 -28.28
C PRO A 387 7.09 7.42 -29.01
N TYR A 388 6.13 8.26 -28.60
CA TYR A 388 4.76 8.23 -29.11
C TYR A 388 4.57 9.30 -30.18
N ASP A 389 4.31 8.87 -31.41
CA ASP A 389 4.09 9.73 -32.56
C ASP A 389 2.95 10.73 -32.29
N GLY A 390 3.21 12.03 -32.47
CA GLY A 390 2.17 13.07 -32.49
C GLY A 390 2.23 14.14 -31.39
N LEU A 391 3.23 14.12 -30.50
CA LEU A 391 3.46 15.22 -29.57
C LEU A 391 4.38 16.27 -30.20
N ASP A 392 3.79 17.37 -30.67
CA ASP A 392 4.54 18.54 -31.15
C ASP A 392 5.24 19.22 -29.96
N GLN A 393 6.55 19.47 -30.09
CA GLN A 393 7.36 20.17 -29.09
C GLN A 393 6.76 21.53 -28.74
N ALA A 394 6.19 22.25 -29.71
CA ALA A 394 5.53 23.53 -29.45
C ALA A 394 4.31 23.38 -28.51
N VAL A 395 3.55 22.28 -28.65
CA VAL A 395 2.40 21.97 -27.79
C VAL A 395 2.86 21.54 -26.40
N ILE A 396 3.96 20.78 -26.31
CA ILE A 396 4.59 20.42 -25.03
C ILE A 396 4.96 21.70 -24.28
N ASP A 397 5.74 22.57 -24.93
CA ASP A 397 6.21 23.80 -24.32
C ASP A 397 5.05 24.71 -23.92
N GLU A 398 4.05 24.91 -24.80
CA GLU A 398 2.88 25.74 -24.49
C GLU A 398 2.13 25.25 -23.25
N ARG A 399 1.77 23.96 -23.21
CA ARG A 399 0.91 23.42 -22.15
C ARG A 399 1.64 23.28 -20.82
N VAL A 400 2.90 22.85 -20.84
CA VAL A 400 3.72 22.75 -19.64
C VAL A 400 3.98 24.14 -19.08
N ASP A 401 4.37 25.11 -19.92
CA ASP A 401 4.66 26.48 -19.47
C ASP A 401 3.40 27.17 -18.92
N ALA A 402 2.24 26.98 -19.57
CA ALA A 402 0.97 27.52 -19.09
C ALA A 402 0.60 26.96 -17.70
N TYR A 403 0.73 25.64 -17.50
CA TYR A 403 0.43 25.01 -16.21
C TYR A 403 1.33 25.52 -15.09
N PHE A 404 2.66 25.51 -15.28
CA PHE A 404 3.58 25.98 -14.24
C PHE A 404 3.44 27.49 -13.99
N SER A 405 3.10 28.28 -15.01
CA SER A 405 2.83 29.73 -14.84
C SER A 405 1.62 30.02 -13.96
N GLU A 406 0.55 29.22 -14.06
CA GLU A 406 -0.61 29.35 -13.17
C GLU A 406 -0.35 28.73 -11.80
N LEU A 407 0.37 27.61 -11.73
CA LEU A 407 0.74 26.95 -10.47
C LEU A 407 1.56 27.86 -9.56
N CYS A 408 2.50 28.64 -10.12
CA CYS A 408 3.30 29.62 -9.37
C CYS A 408 2.45 30.67 -8.64
N LYS A 409 1.22 30.94 -9.12
CA LYS A 409 0.30 31.91 -8.51
C LYS A 409 -0.57 31.29 -7.41
N HIS A 410 -0.58 29.96 -7.30
CA HIS A 410 -1.42 29.24 -6.34
C HIS A 410 -0.84 29.40 -4.92
N PRO A 411 -1.69 29.57 -3.87
CA PRO A 411 -1.22 29.76 -2.49
C PRO A 411 -0.55 28.51 -1.88
N ALA A 412 -0.75 27.34 -2.47
CA ALA A 412 -0.15 26.08 -2.04
C ALA A 412 0.31 25.26 -3.28
N PRO A 413 1.41 25.65 -3.94
CA PRO A 413 1.82 25.05 -5.21
C PRO A 413 2.22 23.57 -5.06
N PHE A 414 2.88 23.19 -3.97
CA PHE A 414 3.27 21.80 -3.70
C PHE A 414 2.07 20.85 -3.61
N ASP A 415 1.05 21.21 -2.82
CA ASP A 415 -0.13 20.36 -2.63
C ASP A 415 -0.92 20.22 -3.93
N PHE A 416 -1.03 21.31 -4.71
CA PHE A 416 -1.71 21.31 -6.00
C PHE A 416 -0.96 20.51 -7.07
N LEU A 417 0.38 20.58 -7.09
CA LEU A 417 1.22 19.76 -7.95
C LEU A 417 1.07 18.26 -7.64
N ALA A 418 1.16 17.90 -6.36
CA ALA A 418 0.95 16.52 -5.91
C ALA A 418 -0.45 16.00 -6.27
N GLN A 419 -1.48 16.83 -6.14
CA GLN A 419 -2.85 16.50 -6.55
C GLN A 419 -2.95 16.29 -8.06
N THR A 420 -2.29 17.12 -8.86
CA THR A 420 -2.29 17.00 -10.32
C THR A 420 -1.67 15.66 -10.76
N HIS A 421 -0.52 15.28 -10.19
CA HIS A 421 0.08 13.95 -10.45
C HIS A 421 -0.77 12.80 -9.92
N ALA A 422 -1.45 12.97 -8.78
CA ALA A 422 -2.40 11.97 -8.30
C ALA A 422 -3.59 11.78 -9.25
N ILE A 423 -4.07 12.86 -9.91
CA ILE A 423 -5.10 12.77 -10.96
C ILE A 423 -4.57 11.98 -12.16
N ILE A 424 -3.33 12.23 -12.59
CA ILE A 424 -2.69 11.47 -13.68
C ILE A 424 -2.66 9.98 -13.34
N ASN A 425 -2.14 9.61 -12.16
CA ASN A 425 -2.08 8.21 -11.71
C ASN A 425 -3.48 7.57 -11.67
N LYS A 426 -4.46 8.28 -11.13
CA LYS A 426 -5.83 7.77 -11.01
C LYS A 426 -6.45 7.46 -12.38
N PHE A 427 -6.36 8.39 -13.34
CA PHE A 427 -7.05 8.26 -14.62
C PHE A 427 -6.30 7.38 -15.63
N PHE A 428 -4.97 7.43 -15.63
CA PHE A 428 -4.16 6.80 -16.66
C PHE A 428 -3.37 5.59 -16.18
N VAL A 429 -3.48 5.19 -14.91
CA VAL A 429 -2.77 4.02 -14.38
C VAL A 429 -3.68 3.14 -13.53
N ASP A 430 -4.21 3.67 -12.43
CA ASP A 430 -4.97 2.88 -11.46
C ASP A 430 -6.25 2.32 -12.06
N ARG A 431 -7.00 3.16 -12.81
CA ARG A 431 -8.19 2.71 -13.54
C ARG A 431 -7.88 1.60 -14.54
N LEU A 432 -6.74 1.68 -15.25
CA LEU A 432 -6.36 0.67 -16.21
C LEU A 432 -6.11 -0.67 -15.52
N PHE A 433 -5.35 -0.63 -14.42
CA PHE A 433 -5.06 -1.81 -13.61
C PHE A 433 -6.35 -2.41 -13.05
N ASP A 434 -7.19 -1.59 -12.41
CA ASP A 434 -8.45 -2.02 -11.80
C ASP A 434 -9.40 -2.62 -12.85
N ALA A 435 -9.53 -2.00 -14.02
CA ALA A 435 -10.38 -2.49 -15.11
C ALA A 435 -9.97 -3.89 -15.57
N LEU A 436 -8.68 -4.10 -15.88
CA LEU A 436 -8.20 -5.41 -16.29
C LEU A 436 -8.29 -6.45 -15.16
N TYR A 437 -7.98 -6.04 -13.94
CA TYR A 437 -8.07 -6.90 -12.78
C TYR A 437 -9.50 -7.39 -12.54
N HIS A 438 -10.48 -6.49 -12.56
CA HIS A 438 -11.90 -6.82 -12.38
C HIS A 438 -12.41 -7.75 -13.47
N GLU A 439 -12.16 -7.43 -14.74
CA GLU A 439 -12.54 -8.27 -15.89
C GLU A 439 -11.92 -9.68 -15.80
N TRP A 440 -10.67 -9.78 -15.36
CA TRP A 440 -10.01 -11.06 -15.15
C TRP A 440 -10.64 -11.87 -14.00
N GLN A 441 -10.98 -11.21 -12.90
CA GLN A 441 -11.56 -11.86 -11.71
C GLN A 441 -12.99 -12.34 -11.89
N ASP A 442 -13.80 -11.58 -12.62
CA ASP A 442 -15.22 -11.88 -12.76
C ASP A 442 -15.48 -13.12 -13.63
N HIS A 443 -14.46 -13.59 -14.37
CA HIS A 443 -14.52 -14.76 -15.25
C HIS A 443 -15.63 -14.71 -16.32
N GLN A 444 -16.25 -13.55 -16.54
CA GLN A 444 -17.33 -13.36 -17.52
C GLN A 444 -16.80 -13.04 -18.93
N ASN A 445 -15.54 -12.65 -19.05
CA ASN A 445 -14.93 -12.29 -20.33
C ASN A 445 -14.35 -13.52 -21.04
N ASP A 446 -15.06 -14.03 -22.05
CA ASP A 446 -14.67 -15.19 -22.86
C ASP A 446 -13.29 -15.02 -23.53
N GLY A 447 -12.90 -13.79 -23.88
CA GLY A 447 -11.60 -13.49 -24.49
C GLY A 447 -10.44 -13.71 -23.52
N LEU A 448 -10.59 -13.29 -22.26
CA LEU A 448 -9.61 -13.51 -21.19
C LEU A 448 -9.53 -14.98 -20.75
N GLN A 449 -10.62 -15.75 -20.89
CA GLN A 449 -10.67 -17.19 -20.58
C GLN A 449 -10.32 -18.09 -21.78
N SER A 450 -9.97 -17.49 -22.92
CA SER A 450 -9.64 -18.23 -24.15
C SER A 450 -8.45 -19.16 -23.95
N THR A 451 -8.50 -20.33 -24.60
CA THR A 451 -7.37 -21.26 -24.66
C THR A 451 -6.20 -20.70 -25.48
N SER A 452 -6.45 -19.72 -26.35
CA SER A 452 -5.44 -19.07 -27.18
C SER A 452 -4.70 -17.97 -26.40
N HIS A 453 -3.38 -18.11 -26.29
CA HIS A 453 -2.51 -17.06 -25.73
C HIS A 453 -2.62 -15.73 -26.47
N LYS A 454 -2.79 -15.76 -27.80
CA LYS A 454 -2.93 -14.54 -28.62
C LYS A 454 -4.25 -13.82 -28.36
N GLU A 455 -5.32 -14.59 -28.12
CA GLU A 455 -6.64 -14.02 -27.84
C GLU A 455 -6.66 -13.33 -26.49
N ARG A 456 -6.11 -13.99 -25.46
CA ARG A 456 -5.98 -13.41 -24.11
C ARG A 456 -5.17 -12.13 -24.10
N HIS A 457 -4.04 -12.09 -24.84
CA HIS A 457 -3.24 -10.88 -25.00
C HIS A 457 -4.03 -9.78 -25.70
N ARG A 458 -4.68 -10.09 -26.83
CA ARG A 458 -5.47 -9.14 -27.61
C ARG A 458 -6.60 -8.53 -26.77
N GLU A 459 -7.31 -9.35 -26.01
CA GLU A 459 -8.41 -8.88 -25.18
C GLU A 459 -7.93 -8.04 -24.00
N SER A 460 -6.84 -8.45 -23.32
CA SER A 460 -6.22 -7.66 -22.26
C SER A 460 -5.79 -6.27 -22.78
N PHE A 461 -5.12 -6.25 -23.94
CA PHE A 461 -4.71 -5.02 -24.62
C PHE A 461 -5.91 -4.13 -24.98
N ARG A 462 -6.99 -4.74 -25.51
CA ARG A 462 -8.23 -4.02 -25.87
C ARG A 462 -8.87 -3.36 -24.65
N ILE A 463 -8.99 -4.07 -23.52
CA ILE A 463 -9.58 -3.53 -22.28
C ILE A 463 -8.81 -2.30 -21.83
N LEU A 464 -7.49 -2.39 -21.75
CA LEU A 464 -6.64 -1.29 -21.30
C LEU A 464 -6.76 -0.06 -22.24
N HIS A 465 -6.71 -0.23 -23.56
CA HIS A 465 -6.86 0.88 -24.50
C HIS A 465 -8.28 1.50 -24.51
N CYS A 466 -9.32 0.69 -24.26
CA CYS A 466 -10.67 1.23 -24.08
C CYS A 466 -10.71 2.14 -22.85
N GLU A 467 -10.08 1.74 -21.75
CA GLU A 467 -10.07 2.53 -20.51
C GLU A 467 -9.21 3.80 -20.63
N VAL A 468 -8.08 3.74 -21.34
CA VAL A 468 -7.30 4.96 -21.72
C VAL A 468 -8.21 5.93 -22.47
N SER A 469 -8.93 5.44 -23.49
CA SER A 469 -9.85 6.26 -24.29
C SER A 469 -11.00 6.83 -23.45
N ALA A 470 -11.57 6.03 -22.55
CA ALA A 470 -12.62 6.47 -21.64
C ALA A 470 -12.14 7.58 -20.68
N SER A 471 -10.91 7.48 -20.19
CA SER A 471 -10.27 8.53 -19.38
C SER A 471 -10.08 9.83 -20.16
N PHE A 472 -9.65 9.76 -21.43
CA PHE A 472 -9.59 10.93 -22.32
C PHE A 472 -10.97 11.57 -22.50
N ASP A 473 -11.99 10.78 -22.81
CA ASP A 473 -13.35 11.29 -23.06
C ASP A 473 -13.95 11.95 -21.81
N GLU A 474 -13.71 11.39 -20.63
CA GLU A 474 -14.15 11.98 -19.36
C GLU A 474 -13.46 13.31 -19.07
N LEU A 475 -12.13 13.38 -19.22
CA LEU A 475 -11.38 14.62 -18.99
C LEU A 475 -11.67 15.69 -20.05
N ASN A 476 -11.86 15.29 -21.31
CA ASN A 476 -12.28 16.20 -22.38
C ASN A 476 -13.68 16.76 -22.16
N ARG A 477 -14.60 15.98 -21.57
CA ARG A 477 -15.92 16.51 -21.15
C ARG A 477 -15.78 17.55 -20.05
N GLN A 478 -14.83 17.39 -19.12
CA GLN A 478 -14.57 18.37 -18.07
C GLN A 478 -13.98 19.67 -18.61
N LEU A 479 -13.19 19.62 -19.69
CA LEU A 479 -12.69 20.82 -20.39
C LEU A 479 -13.79 21.71 -20.96
N GLN A 480 -14.98 21.17 -21.24
CA GLN A 480 -16.12 21.93 -21.77
C GLN A 480 -16.93 22.65 -20.68
N ALA A 481 -16.64 22.40 -19.40
CA ALA A 481 -17.31 23.06 -18.27
C ALA A 481 -16.69 24.45 -18.00
N PRO A 482 -17.42 25.37 -17.36
CA PRO A 482 -16.83 26.62 -16.87
C PRO A 482 -15.74 26.31 -15.84
N GLN A 483 -14.51 26.74 -16.10
CA GLN A 483 -13.32 26.41 -15.33
C GLN A 483 -12.51 27.67 -15.05
N THR A 484 -11.71 27.69 -13.98
CA THR A 484 -10.70 28.75 -13.80
C THR A 484 -9.53 28.55 -14.79
N ASP A 485 -8.71 29.59 -15.01
CA ASP A 485 -7.53 29.47 -15.88
C ASP A 485 -6.58 28.36 -15.39
N LEU A 486 -6.41 28.24 -14.06
CA LEU A 486 -5.62 27.18 -13.45
C LEU A 486 -6.23 25.80 -13.70
N ASP A 487 -7.55 25.63 -13.54
CA ASP A 487 -8.19 24.33 -13.78
C ASP A 487 -8.06 23.91 -15.25
N LEU A 488 -8.21 24.86 -16.18
CA LEU A 488 -8.03 24.63 -17.61
C LEU A 488 -6.59 24.22 -17.95
N ALA A 489 -5.60 24.94 -17.42
CA ALA A 489 -4.18 24.62 -17.60
C ALA A 489 -3.85 23.24 -17.01
N THR A 490 -4.40 22.93 -15.84
CA THR A 490 -4.24 21.63 -15.16
C THR A 490 -4.80 20.50 -16.00
N LEU A 491 -6.04 20.61 -16.50
CA LEU A 491 -6.63 19.55 -17.34
C LEU A 491 -5.84 19.32 -18.64
N ARG A 492 -5.35 20.38 -19.28
CA ARG A 492 -4.52 20.26 -20.49
C ARG A 492 -3.19 19.58 -20.21
N PHE A 493 -2.56 19.89 -19.08
CA PHE A 493 -1.33 19.24 -18.61
C PHE A 493 -1.57 17.77 -18.26
N VAL A 494 -2.64 17.46 -17.51
CA VAL A 494 -3.06 16.09 -17.18
C VAL A 494 -3.30 15.26 -18.44
N LEU A 495 -3.99 15.80 -19.44
CA LEU A 495 -4.21 15.10 -20.72
C LEU A 495 -2.91 14.84 -21.47
N LEU A 496 -1.98 15.80 -21.46
CA LEU A 496 -0.69 15.70 -22.14
C LEU A 496 0.21 14.65 -21.49
N GLN A 497 0.49 14.80 -20.19
CA GLN A 497 1.37 13.87 -19.46
C GLN A 497 0.70 12.53 -19.22
N GLY A 498 -0.61 12.53 -18.96
CA GLY A 498 -1.41 11.32 -18.79
C GLY A 498 -1.42 10.42 -20.02
N GLN A 499 -1.39 10.97 -21.23
CA GLN A 499 -1.21 10.19 -22.46
C GLN A 499 0.04 9.33 -22.41
N VAL A 500 1.19 9.98 -22.17
CA VAL A 500 2.50 9.35 -22.18
C VAL A 500 2.64 8.31 -21.07
N ILE A 501 2.20 8.67 -19.86
CA ILE A 501 2.22 7.77 -18.71
C ILE A 501 1.26 6.59 -18.91
N GLY A 502 0.08 6.83 -19.46
CA GLY A 502 -0.93 5.81 -19.70
C GLY A 502 -0.48 4.77 -20.73
N GLU A 503 0.13 5.19 -21.83
CA GLU A 503 0.69 4.27 -22.82
C GLU A 503 1.82 3.40 -22.22
N ALA A 504 2.70 3.98 -21.40
CA ALA A 504 3.72 3.19 -20.69
C ALA A 504 3.09 2.22 -19.68
N ALA A 505 2.04 2.67 -18.95
CA ALA A 505 1.32 1.85 -18.00
C ALA A 505 0.69 0.61 -18.66
N VAL A 506 0.15 0.73 -19.88
CA VAL A 506 -0.41 -0.41 -20.63
C VAL A 506 0.62 -1.52 -20.77
N SER A 507 1.84 -1.23 -21.24
CA SER A 507 2.91 -2.21 -21.41
C SER A 507 3.32 -2.85 -20.08
N LEU A 508 3.51 -2.04 -19.03
CA LEU A 508 3.92 -2.53 -17.70
C LEU A 508 2.85 -3.39 -17.03
N ILE A 509 1.58 -2.99 -17.10
CA ILE A 509 0.44 -3.75 -16.57
C ILE A 509 0.32 -5.07 -17.34
N LEU A 510 0.39 -5.06 -18.67
CA LEU A 510 0.34 -6.29 -19.47
C LEU A 510 1.48 -7.25 -19.15
N GLN A 511 2.69 -6.73 -18.92
CA GLN A 511 3.82 -7.55 -18.48
C GLN A 511 3.50 -8.26 -17.15
N SER A 512 2.99 -7.53 -16.15
CA SER A 512 2.60 -8.12 -14.86
C SER A 512 1.45 -9.14 -14.99
N PHE A 513 0.43 -8.84 -15.80
CA PHE A 513 -0.71 -9.74 -15.98
C PHE A 513 -0.44 -10.92 -16.91
N SER A 514 0.64 -10.88 -17.70
CA SER A 514 1.01 -11.97 -18.62
C SER A 514 1.13 -13.32 -17.92
N GLU A 515 1.66 -13.30 -16.69
CA GLU A 515 1.81 -14.50 -15.85
C GLU A 515 0.45 -14.97 -15.29
N LYS A 516 -0.38 -14.04 -14.82
CA LYS A 516 -1.70 -14.34 -14.19
C LYS A 516 -2.72 -14.83 -15.21
N ILE A 517 -2.79 -14.17 -16.37
CA ILE A 517 -3.77 -14.46 -17.43
C ILE A 517 -3.23 -15.55 -18.37
N GLY A 518 -1.91 -15.66 -18.50
CA GLY A 518 -1.25 -16.70 -19.28
C GLY A 518 -1.10 -16.34 -20.75
N PHE A 519 -0.36 -15.29 -21.07
CA PHE A 519 -0.01 -14.90 -22.44
C PHE A 519 1.46 -14.48 -22.55
N ALA A 520 1.92 -14.14 -23.77
CA ALA A 520 3.28 -13.66 -23.99
C ALA A 520 3.45 -12.24 -23.44
N PRO A 521 4.38 -11.97 -22.51
CA PRO A 521 4.61 -10.60 -22.04
C PRO A 521 4.99 -9.69 -23.22
N PRO A 522 4.56 -8.42 -23.23
CA PRO A 522 5.11 -7.44 -24.16
C PRO A 522 6.60 -7.23 -23.86
N LEU A 523 7.36 -6.92 -24.92
CA LEU A 523 8.73 -6.43 -24.78
C LEU A 523 8.66 -4.95 -24.41
N LEU A 524 9.44 -4.54 -23.41
CA LEU A 524 9.42 -3.17 -22.96
C LEU A 524 10.33 -2.32 -23.84
N LYS A 525 9.85 -1.15 -24.24
CA LYS A 525 10.65 -0.10 -24.90
C LYS A 525 11.55 0.58 -23.86
N GLN A 526 12.59 1.25 -24.33
CA GLN A 526 13.49 2.02 -23.47
C GLN A 526 12.76 2.98 -22.53
N PHE A 527 11.75 3.70 -23.05
CA PHE A 527 10.95 4.61 -22.24
C PHE A 527 10.18 3.89 -21.11
N GLU A 528 9.62 2.71 -21.40
CA GLU A 528 8.85 1.92 -20.42
C GLU A 528 9.78 1.36 -19.34
N LEU A 529 10.99 0.93 -19.71
CA LEU A 529 12.06 0.53 -18.77
C LEU A 529 12.48 1.70 -17.87
N ILE A 530 12.59 2.91 -18.43
CA ILE A 530 12.92 4.13 -17.67
C ILE A 530 11.80 4.47 -16.68
N VAL A 531 10.53 4.41 -17.09
CA VAL A 531 9.37 4.61 -16.21
C VAL A 531 9.33 3.56 -15.08
N GLN A 532 9.61 2.29 -15.40
CA GLN A 532 9.68 1.23 -14.40
C GLN A 532 10.82 1.44 -13.41
N THR A 533 12.00 1.85 -13.91
CA THR A 533 13.17 2.19 -13.10
C THR A 533 12.88 3.36 -12.16
N ALA A 534 12.24 4.42 -12.66
CA ALA A 534 11.81 5.56 -11.84
C ALA A 534 10.85 5.12 -10.71
N THR A 535 9.94 4.18 -11.02
CA THR A 535 9.00 3.62 -10.04
C THR A 535 9.74 2.92 -8.88
N PHE A 536 10.77 2.12 -9.18
CA PHE A 536 11.57 1.46 -8.13
C PHE A 536 12.42 2.44 -7.31
N ARG A 537 13.03 3.42 -7.97
CA ARG A 537 13.79 4.48 -7.28
C ARG A 537 12.92 5.25 -6.29
N GLN A 538 11.68 5.56 -6.64
CA GLN A 538 10.76 6.25 -5.75
C GLN A 538 10.49 5.45 -4.46
N VAL A 539 10.35 4.12 -4.56
CA VAL A 539 10.20 3.24 -3.37
C VAL A 539 11.44 3.29 -2.49
N LEU A 540 12.63 3.10 -3.08
CA LEU A 540 13.89 3.09 -2.33
C LEU A 540 14.20 4.44 -1.68
N SER A 541 13.96 5.53 -2.39
CA SER A 541 14.15 6.88 -1.86
C SER A 541 13.19 7.17 -0.70
N PHE A 542 11.95 6.69 -0.79
CA PHE A 542 10.98 6.83 0.28
C PHE A 542 11.35 5.99 1.51
N GLU A 543 11.84 4.77 1.34
CA GLU A 543 12.39 3.97 2.44
C GLU A 543 13.55 4.70 3.13
N GLN A 544 14.54 5.15 2.36
CA GLN A 544 15.71 5.88 2.87
C GLN A 544 15.30 7.14 3.64
N GLU A 545 14.27 7.85 3.18
CA GLU A 545 13.74 9.00 3.90
C GLU A 545 13.13 8.61 5.25
N LEU A 546 12.36 7.52 5.27
CA LEU A 546 11.76 6.99 6.49
C LEU A 546 12.78 6.40 7.46
N GLU A 547 14.05 6.29 7.08
CA GLU A 547 15.17 5.93 7.96
C GLU A 547 15.84 7.15 8.63
N LEU A 548 15.67 8.37 8.12
CA LEU A 548 16.33 9.58 8.63
C LEU A 548 16.11 9.85 10.13
N GLU A 549 17.15 10.04 10.93
CA GLU A 549 16.98 10.30 12.37
C GLU A 549 16.28 11.65 12.63
N LEU A 550 15.23 11.63 13.48
CA LEU A 550 14.55 12.85 13.92
C LEU A 550 15.29 13.51 15.10
N PRO A 551 15.32 14.85 15.19
CA PRO A 551 14.67 15.82 14.31
C PRO A 551 15.48 16.10 13.03
N VAL A 552 14.80 16.11 11.88
CA VAL A 552 15.39 16.49 10.58
C VAL A 552 15.24 17.99 10.38
N LYS A 553 16.32 18.66 9.95
CA LYS A 553 16.27 20.09 9.60
C LYS A 553 15.64 20.28 8.21
N THR A 554 14.83 21.33 8.06
CA THR A 554 14.15 21.67 6.80
C THR A 554 15.14 21.84 5.64
N GLU A 555 16.33 22.41 5.86
CA GLU A 555 17.35 22.58 4.82
C GLU A 555 17.96 21.24 4.37
N THR A 556 18.12 20.29 5.28
CA THR A 556 18.58 18.94 4.94
C THR A 556 17.54 18.23 4.09
N LEU A 557 16.26 18.37 4.44
CA LEU A 557 15.18 17.79 3.66
C LEU A 557 15.04 18.44 2.28
N ALA A 558 15.18 19.77 2.19
CA ALA A 558 15.23 20.49 0.93
C ALA A 558 16.34 19.95 0.02
N LYS A 559 17.56 19.80 0.55
CA LYS A 559 18.69 19.22 -0.18
C LYS A 559 18.39 17.81 -0.69
N ASN A 560 17.82 16.94 0.13
CA ASN A 560 17.45 15.58 -0.28
C ASN A 560 16.40 15.59 -1.40
N MET A 561 15.36 16.43 -1.26
CA MET A 561 14.32 16.61 -2.28
C MET A 561 14.92 17.09 -3.60
N ARG A 562 15.88 18.04 -3.56
CA ARG A 562 16.60 18.49 -4.77
C ARG A 562 17.33 17.34 -5.44
N THR A 563 18.14 16.60 -4.67
CA THR A 563 18.93 15.48 -5.19
C THR A 563 18.05 14.39 -5.81
N TRP A 564 16.90 14.06 -5.21
CA TRP A 564 15.99 13.09 -5.80
C TRP A 564 15.34 13.61 -7.09
N LEU A 565 14.93 14.87 -7.11
CA LEU A 565 14.33 15.47 -8.30
C LEU A 565 15.33 15.62 -9.46
N GLU A 566 16.57 16.01 -9.17
CA GLU A 566 17.68 16.07 -10.12
C GLU A 566 17.96 14.69 -10.74
N LYS A 567 18.05 13.65 -9.90
CA LYS A 567 18.22 12.27 -10.40
C LYS A 567 17.07 11.80 -11.28
N ASP A 568 15.84 12.18 -10.95
CA ASP A 568 14.67 11.86 -11.78
C ASP A 568 14.73 12.58 -13.11
N ILE A 569 15.13 13.86 -13.13
CA ILE A 569 15.37 14.62 -14.36
C ILE A 569 16.45 13.93 -15.20
N GLU A 570 17.62 13.64 -14.63
CA GLU A 570 18.74 12.98 -15.33
C GLU A 570 18.30 11.65 -15.98
N LEU A 571 17.47 10.88 -15.27
CA LEU A 571 16.91 9.62 -15.77
C LEU A 571 16.02 9.82 -17.01
N PHE A 572 15.21 10.88 -17.06
CA PHE A 572 14.32 11.17 -18.19
C PHE A 572 14.98 12.02 -19.29
N GLU A 573 16.07 12.72 -19.01
CA GLU A 573 16.92 13.35 -20.04
C GLU A 573 17.85 12.34 -20.71
N ASN A 574 17.99 11.15 -20.12
CA ASN A 574 18.94 10.12 -20.54
C ASN A 574 20.39 10.68 -20.56
N GLU A 575 20.70 11.57 -19.61
CA GLU A 575 21.96 12.32 -19.50
C GLU A 575 22.96 11.69 -18.51
N GLY A 576 22.88 10.37 -18.30
CA GLY A 576 23.79 9.62 -17.42
C GLY A 576 24.75 8.69 -18.18
N ASP A 577 26.04 8.73 -17.84
CA ASP A 577 27.03 7.78 -18.35
C ASP A 577 26.86 6.36 -17.76
N GLU A 578 26.23 6.25 -16.59
CA GLU A 578 25.98 4.99 -15.88
C GLU A 578 24.47 4.77 -15.67
N GLU A 579 24.00 3.56 -15.98
CA GLU A 579 22.63 3.16 -15.64
C GLU A 579 22.46 3.15 -14.10
N PRO A 580 21.35 3.70 -13.58
CA PRO A 580 21.12 3.70 -12.15
C PRO A 580 20.95 2.26 -11.63
N PRO A 581 21.32 1.96 -10.37
CA PRO A 581 21.23 0.60 -9.83
C PRO A 581 19.84 -0.02 -9.94
N GLU A 582 18.79 0.81 -9.89
CA GLU A 582 17.40 0.36 -10.01
C GLU A 582 17.03 -0.18 -11.40
N ALA A 583 17.81 0.14 -12.44
CA ALA A 583 17.62 -0.39 -13.79
C ALA A 583 17.81 -1.91 -13.83
N GLU A 584 18.71 -2.47 -13.00
CA GLU A 584 18.92 -3.92 -12.92
C GLU A 584 17.66 -4.66 -12.48
N ILE A 585 16.80 -4.04 -11.66
CA ILE A 585 15.52 -4.62 -11.23
C ILE A 585 14.56 -4.70 -12.42
N SER A 586 14.49 -3.65 -13.25
CA SER A 586 13.68 -3.63 -14.47
C SER A 586 14.16 -4.70 -15.47
N HIS A 587 15.48 -4.80 -15.69
CA HIS A 587 16.09 -5.82 -16.54
C HIS A 587 15.92 -7.25 -15.99
N GLU A 588 15.95 -7.44 -14.68
CA GLU A 588 15.64 -8.71 -14.01
C GLU A 588 14.21 -9.15 -14.30
N LEU A 589 13.23 -8.26 -14.12
CA LEU A 589 11.82 -8.53 -14.41
C LEU A 589 11.58 -8.85 -15.89
N GLU A 590 12.16 -8.06 -16.80
CA GLU A 590 12.00 -8.32 -18.23
C GLU A 590 12.55 -9.70 -18.61
N ARG A 591 13.77 -10.05 -18.13
CA ARG A 591 14.36 -11.38 -18.33
C ARG A 591 13.47 -12.49 -17.75
N TYR A 592 12.92 -12.26 -16.56
CA TYR A 592 12.04 -13.20 -15.88
C TYR A 592 10.80 -13.55 -16.71
N TYR A 593 10.00 -12.54 -17.08
CA TYR A 593 8.75 -12.75 -17.80
C TYR A 593 8.99 -13.41 -19.17
N ASN A 594 10.02 -12.98 -19.89
CA ASN A 594 10.39 -13.55 -21.19
C ASN A 594 10.86 -15.01 -21.10
N ALA A 595 11.70 -15.34 -20.12
CA ALA A 595 12.20 -16.70 -19.91
C ALA A 595 11.06 -17.66 -19.54
N ARG A 596 10.13 -17.21 -18.69
CA ARG A 596 8.99 -18.00 -18.25
C ARG A 596 8.08 -18.40 -19.40
N TYR A 597 7.76 -17.44 -20.28
CA TYR A 597 6.91 -17.71 -21.44
C TYR A 597 7.59 -18.68 -22.41
N SER A 598 8.89 -18.50 -22.67
CA SER A 598 9.68 -19.41 -23.51
C SER A 598 9.65 -20.85 -22.97
N TYR A 599 9.81 -21.03 -21.66
CA TYR A 599 9.70 -22.35 -21.01
C TYR A 599 8.31 -22.99 -21.19
N LEU A 600 7.23 -22.21 -21.06
CA LEU A 600 5.86 -22.69 -21.28
C LEU A 600 5.66 -23.18 -22.72
N GLN A 601 6.14 -22.44 -23.72
CA GLN A 601 6.05 -22.88 -25.12
C GLN A 601 6.75 -24.21 -25.38
N HIS A 602 7.89 -24.47 -24.73
CA HIS A 602 8.63 -25.73 -24.88
C HIS A 602 7.98 -26.92 -24.17
N THR A 603 7.27 -26.67 -23.05
CA THR A 603 6.54 -27.74 -22.33
C THR A 603 5.22 -28.11 -22.99
N PHE A 604 4.53 -27.15 -23.64
CA PHE A 604 3.31 -27.43 -24.41
C PHE A 604 3.56 -28.07 -25.78
N LYS A 605 4.74 -27.91 -26.39
CA LYS A 605 5.12 -28.63 -27.63
C LYS A 605 5.51 -30.10 -27.41
N LYS A 606 5.73 -30.52 -26.16
CA LYS A 606 6.15 -31.90 -25.79
C LYS A 606 5.00 -32.78 -25.26
N LYS A 607 3.81 -32.21 -25.09
CA LYS A 607 2.55 -32.94 -24.86
C LYS A 607 1.74 -32.91 -26.15
#